data_AF-A0A6B3NZM4-F1
#
_entry.id   AF-A0A6B3NZM4-F1
#
_cell.length_a   1.000
_cell.length_b   1.000
_cell.length_c   1.000
_cell.angle_alpha   90.00
_cell.angle_beta   90.00
_cell.angle_gamma   90.00
#
_symmetry.space_group_name_H-M   'P 1'
#
loop_
_entity.id
_entity.type
_entity.pdbx_description
1 polymer ?
#
loop_
_entity_poly.entity_id
_entity_poly.type
_entity_poly.pdbx_seq_one_letter_code
_entity_poly.pdbx_strand_id
1 'polypeptide(L)' 'MLSTSSAACPAAELEARLRLHRLPDIGPKGFHQLLQAFGSARAALAAPAAAWRALGRSPASIAAATASTSGPV' A
#
# COMPACT_ATOMS: atom_id res chain seq x y z
N MET A 1 -2.14 25.37 8.33
CA MET A 1 -1.07 24.42 8.68
C MET A 1 -0.91 23.45 7.52
N LEU A 2 0.26 23.45 6.88
CA LEU A 2 0.50 22.85 5.56
C LEU A 2 0.56 21.31 5.65
N SER A 3 -0.49 20.63 5.19
CA SER A 3 -0.50 19.19 4.94
C SER A 3 0.27 18.87 3.67
N THR A 4 1.60 18.82 3.74
CA THR A 4 2.42 18.30 2.64
C THR A 4 2.77 16.84 2.91
N SER A 5 1.80 15.95 2.71
CA SER A 5 2.08 14.51 2.78
C SER A 5 2.73 14.04 1.47
N SER A 6 4.00 14.40 1.33
CA SER A 6 5.05 13.56 0.78
C SER A 6 4.69 12.81 -0.52
N ALA A 7 4.54 13.59 -1.59
CA ALA A 7 4.61 13.09 -2.95
C ALA A 7 6.09 12.79 -3.30
N ALA A 8 6.40 11.51 -3.51
CA ALA A 8 7.44 11.04 -4.42
C ALA A 8 8.92 11.37 -4.11
N CYS A 9 9.42 11.11 -2.90
CA CYS A 9 10.84 10.78 -2.79
C CYS A 9 11.07 9.37 -3.39
N PRO A 10 12.08 9.14 -4.24
CA PRO A 10 12.35 7.82 -4.81
C PRO A 10 12.59 6.75 -3.73
N ALA A 11 13.14 7.14 -2.57
CA ALA A 11 13.29 6.25 -1.41
C ALA A 11 11.94 5.77 -0.85
N ALA A 12 11.00 6.70 -0.67
CA ALA A 12 9.68 6.42 -0.12
C ALA A 12 8.83 5.52 -1.04
N GLU A 13 8.97 5.65 -2.35
CA GLU A 13 8.36 4.73 -3.32
C GLU A 13 9.07 3.38 -3.33
N LEU A 14 10.41 3.35 -3.28
CA LEU A 14 11.18 2.11 -3.22
C LEU A 14 10.84 1.29 -1.96
N GLU A 15 10.78 1.93 -0.80
CA GLU A 15 10.33 1.30 0.45
C GLU A 15 8.91 0.75 0.32
N ALA A 16 8.00 1.50 -0.31
CA ALA A 16 6.64 1.03 -0.53
C ALA A 16 6.59 -0.21 -1.42
N ARG A 17 7.38 -0.26 -2.49
CA ARG A 17 7.51 -1.42 -3.37
C ARG A 17 8.05 -2.63 -2.62
N LEU A 18 9.09 -2.44 -1.80
CA LEU A 18 9.68 -3.51 -0.98
C LEU A 18 8.66 -4.03 0.04
N ARG A 19 7.92 -3.15 0.71
CA ARG A 19 6.87 -3.54 1.66
C ARG A 19 5.74 -4.31 0.98
N LEU A 20 5.28 -3.85 -0.18
CA LEU A 20 4.28 -4.55 -0.97
C LEU A 20 4.75 -5.96 -1.40
N HIS A 21 6.02 -6.11 -1.77
CA HIS A 21 6.61 -7.43 -2.09
C HIS A 21 6.68 -8.38 -0.90
N ARG A 22 6.73 -7.86 0.33
CA ARG A 22 6.76 -8.66 1.56
C ARG A 22 5.36 -9.07 2.02
N LEU A 23 4.30 -8.55 1.40
CA LEU A 23 2.95 -8.93 1.77
C LEU A 23 2.69 -10.38 1.33
N PRO A 24 2.21 -11.24 2.24
CA PRO A 24 1.77 -12.56 1.85
C PRO A 24 0.62 -12.43 0.86
N ASP A 25 0.55 -13.37 -0.08
CA ASP A 25 -0.51 -13.46 -1.10
C ASP A 25 -0.48 -12.37 -2.20
N ILE A 26 0.45 -11.40 -2.12
CA ILE A 26 0.65 -10.41 -3.20
C ILE A 26 1.71 -10.90 -4.17
N GLY A 27 1.26 -11.68 -5.16
CA GLY A 27 2.08 -12.04 -6.30
C GLY A 27 2.35 -10.85 -7.24
N PRO A 28 3.23 -11.01 -8.25
CA PRO A 28 3.59 -9.95 -9.20
C PRO A 28 2.39 -9.38 -9.97
N LYS A 29 1.36 -10.21 -10.23
CA LYS A 29 0.10 -9.80 -10.87
C LYS A 29 -0.75 -8.91 -9.95
N GLY A 30 -0.84 -9.26 -8.65
CA GLY A 30 -1.57 -8.48 -7.66
C GLY A 30 -0.91 -7.12 -7.42
N PHE A 31 0.42 -7.10 -7.37
CA PHE A 31 1.20 -5.87 -7.29
C PHE A 31 0.95 -4.94 -8.50
N HIS A 32 1.01 -5.46 -9.73
CA HIS A 32 0.72 -4.67 -10.92
C HIS A 32 -0.70 -4.10 -10.93
N GLN A 33 -1.70 -4.89 -10.51
CA GLN A 33 -3.07 -4.41 -10.40
C GLN A 33 -3.23 -3.30 -9.35
N LEU A 34 -2.50 -3.37 -8.23
CA LEU A 34 -2.49 -2.29 -7.23
C LEU A 34 -1.87 -1.02 -7.82
N LEU A 35 -0.76 -1.13 -8.54
CA LEU A 35 -0.15 0.01 -9.23
C LEU A 35 -1.06 0.60 -10.29
N GLN A 36 -1.78 -0.22 -11.05
CA GLN A 36 -2.76 0.25 -12.03
C GLN A 36 -3.96 0.93 -11.39
N ALA A 37 -4.42 0.46 -10.22
CA ALA A 37 -5.56 1.04 -9.51
C ALA A 37 -5.22 2.33 -8.75
N PHE A 38 -4.04 2.41 -8.13
CA PHE A 38 -3.63 3.53 -7.26
C PHE A 38 -2.60 4.47 -7.88
N GLY A 39 -1.98 4.10 -9.00
CA GLY A 39 -0.95 4.87 -9.71
C GLY A 39 0.46 4.77 -9.14
N SER A 40 0.63 4.43 -7.86
CA SER A 40 1.95 4.26 -7.21
C SER A 40 1.89 3.26 -6.04
N ALA A 41 3.04 2.68 -5.68
CA ALA A 41 3.11 1.74 -4.57
C ALA A 41 2.89 2.46 -3.23
N ARG A 42 3.41 3.67 -3.10
CA ARG A 42 3.18 4.54 -1.95
C ARG A 42 1.72 4.94 -1.81
N ALA A 43 1.04 5.31 -2.88
CA ALA A 43 -0.40 5.60 -2.83
C ALA A 43 -1.21 4.33 -2.47
N ALA A 44 -0.82 3.17 -2.99
CA ALA A 44 -1.46 1.91 -2.61
C ALA A 44 -1.31 1.62 -1.10
N LEU A 45 -0.11 1.81 -0.53
CA LEU A 45 0.10 1.63 0.91
C LEU A 45 -0.61 2.69 1.77
N ALA A 46 -0.72 3.92 1.28
CA ALA A 46 -1.45 4.98 1.95
C ALA A 46 -2.98 4.84 1.80
N ALA A 47 -3.44 3.96 0.91
CA ALA A 47 -4.86 3.76 0.68
C ALA A 47 -5.53 3.01 1.85
N PRO A 48 -6.76 3.39 2.22
CA PRO A 48 -7.49 2.74 3.29
C PRO A 48 -7.84 1.29 2.95
N ALA A 49 -8.02 0.46 3.99
CA ALA A 49 -8.44 -0.94 3.85
C ALA A 49 -9.67 -1.12 2.94
N ALA A 50 -10.60 -0.15 2.94
CA ALA A 50 -11.79 -0.16 2.11
C ALA A 50 -11.47 -0.21 0.60
N ALA A 51 -10.47 0.55 0.14
CA ALA A 51 -10.09 0.57 -1.27
C ALA A 51 -9.48 -0.77 -1.72
N TRP A 52 -8.73 -1.42 -0.84
CA TRP A 52 -8.17 -2.74 -1.11
C TRP A 52 -9.24 -3.84 -1.10
N ARG A 53 -10.23 -3.76 -0.21
CA ARG A 53 -11.39 -4.65 -0.22
C ARG A 53 -12.21 -4.52 -1.51
N ALA A 54 -12.41 -3.29 -1.99
CA ALA A 54 -13.12 -3.05 -3.26
C ALA A 54 -12.39 -3.68 -4.47
N LEU A 55 -11.08 -3.84 -4.40
CA LEU A 55 -10.27 -4.56 -5.40
C LEU A 55 -10.25 -6.08 -5.22
N GLY A 56 -11.00 -6.62 -4.26
CA GLY A 56 -11.06 -8.07 -3.98
C GLY A 56 -9.80 -8.62 -3.33
N ARG A 57 -9.02 -7.80 -2.62
CA ARG A 57 -7.80 -8.26 -1.93
C ARG A 57 -8.13 -9.06 -0.68
N SER A 58 -7.27 -10.03 -0.38
CA SER A 58 -7.37 -10.86 0.81
C SER A 58 -7.24 -10.03 2.09
N PRO A 59 -8.01 -10.32 3.15
CA PRO A 59 -7.94 -9.61 4.42
C PRO A 59 -6.53 -9.64 5.05
N ALA A 60 -5.74 -10.69 4.79
CA ALA A 60 -4.35 -10.79 5.27
C ALA A 60 -3.45 -9.70 4.64
N SER A 61 -3.53 -9.50 3.32
CA SER A 61 -2.74 -8.46 2.64
C SER A 61 -3.20 -7.06 3.03
N ILE A 62 -4.51 -6.87 3.22
CA ILE A 62 -5.09 -5.59 3.68
C ILE A 62 -4.61 -5.24 5.08
N ALA A 63 -4.67 -6.22 6.01
CA ALA A 63 -4.21 -6.05 7.37
C ALA A 63 -2.72 -5.71 7.39
N ALA A 64 -1.88 -6.42 6.65
CA ALA A 64 -0.45 -6.14 6.64
C ALA A 64 -0.08 -4.79 5.99
N ALA A 65 -0.83 -4.32 4.99
CA ALA A 65 -0.65 -2.97 4.43
C ALA A 65 -1.03 -1.86 5.42
N THR A 66 -2.14 -2.04 6.14
CA THR A 66 -2.68 -1.03 7.08
C THR A 66 -2.07 -1.10 8.48
N ALA A 67 -1.55 -2.25 8.90
CA ALA A 67 -0.87 -2.45 10.17
C ALA A 67 0.36 -1.55 10.34
N SER A 68 0.97 -1.12 9.22
CA SER A 68 2.09 -0.16 9.25
C SER A 68 1.69 1.23 9.79
N THR A 69 0.39 1.53 9.92
CA THR A 69 -0.12 2.80 10.48
C THR A 69 -0.71 2.62 11.89
N SER A 70 -0.85 1.38 12.36
CA SER A 70 -1.38 1.11 13.70
C SER A 70 -0.21 1.01 14.69
N GLY A 71 0.30 2.17 15.12
CA GLY A 71 0.98 2.24 16.40
C GLY A 71 0.00 1.82 17.52
N PRO A 72 0.42 1.04 18.52
CA PRO A 72 -0.46 0.64 19.61
C PRO A 72 -0.81 1.87 20.45
N VAL A 73 -2.11 2.07 20.71
CA VAL A 73 -2.59 2.87 21.84
C VAL A 73 -2.67 2.00 23.08
#